data_AF-A0A8B8A4C0-F1
#
_entry.id   AF-A0A8B8A4C0-F1
#
_cell.length_a   1.000
_cell.length_b   1.000
_cell.length_c   1.000
_cell.angle_alpha   90.00
_cell.angle_beta   90.00
_cell.angle_gamma   90.00
#
_symmetry.space_group_name_H-M   'P 1'
#
loop_
_entity.id
_entity.type
_entity.pdbx_description
1 polymer ?
#
loop_
_entity_poly.entity_id
_entity_poly.type
_entity_poly.pdbx_seq_one_letter_code
_entity_poly.pdbx_strand_id
1 'polypeptide(L)'
;QERTHTETVRNLINKLKSFARLHTPLAQDKLLEGLIYELDLKTEIDRLQEYRSNGIKNMIGARLYDRLKIKRAKREKRHHLDDVLATSQDPIACKQWLLRQALV
;
A
#
# COMPACT_ATOMS: atom_id res chain seq x y z
N GLN A 1 -9.49 -4.30 -21.78
CA GLN A 1 -8.71 -4.30 -20.51
C GLN A 1 -9.64 -3.85 -19.41
N GLU A 2 -10.25 -4.78 -18.68
CA GLU A 2 -10.99 -4.42 -17.46
C GLU A 2 -9.97 -4.00 -16.41
N ARG A 3 -9.89 -2.70 -16.13
CA ARG A 3 -9.06 -2.18 -15.05
C ARG A 3 -9.63 -2.77 -13.76
N THR A 4 -8.88 -3.65 -13.10
CA THR A 4 -9.28 -4.20 -11.80
C THR A 4 -9.32 -3.06 -10.80
N HIS A 5 -10.48 -2.42 -10.67
CA HIS A 5 -10.66 -1.29 -9.76
C HIS A 5 -10.41 -1.75 -8.33
N THR A 6 -9.69 -0.92 -7.56
CA THR A 6 -9.54 -1.11 -6.11
C THR A 6 -10.91 -1.20 -5.46
N GLU A 7 -10.99 -1.87 -4.31
CA GLU A 7 -12.27 -2.06 -3.60
C GLU A 7 -13.00 -0.73 -3.34
N THR A 8 -12.25 0.32 -3.00
CA THR A 8 -12.76 1.69 -2.81
C THR A 8 -13.45 2.23 -4.07
N VAL A 9 -12.83 2.07 -5.25
CA VAL A 9 -13.40 2.53 -6.51
C VAL A 9 -14.62 1.70 -6.91
N ARG A 10 -14.58 0.37 -6.68
CA ARG A 10 -15.74 -0.50 -6.93
C ARG A 10 -16.94 -0.09 -6.06
N ASN A 11 -16.69 0.20 -4.78
CA ASN A 11 -17.72 0.66 -3.85
C ASN A 11 -18.29 2.03 -4.26
N LEU A 12 -17.44 2.94 -4.74
CA LEU A 12 -17.88 4.24 -5.27
C LEU A 12 -18.80 4.07 -6.49
N ILE A 13 -18.39 3.27 -7.47
CA ILE A 13 -19.18 2.98 -8.67
C ILE A 13 -20.53 2.37 -8.29
N ASN A 14 -20.53 1.40 -7.37
CA ASN A 14 -21.77 0.75 -6.91
C ASN A 14 -22.73 1.74 -6.24
N LYS A 15 -22.24 2.68 -5.43
CA LYS A 15 -23.05 3.73 -4.81
C LYS A 15 -23.64 4.71 -5.84
N LEU A 16 -22.90 4.98 -6.91
CA LEU A 16 -23.32 5.93 -7.95
C LEU A 16 -24.17 5.30 -9.06
N LYS A 17 -24.20 3.97 -9.14
CA LYS A 17 -24.93 3.23 -10.18
C LYS A 17 -26.43 3.54 -10.21
N SER A 18 -27.05 3.75 -9.05
CA SER A 18 -28.47 4.13 -8.96
C SER A 18 -28.76 5.51 -9.56
N PHE A 19 -27.78 6.42 -9.52
CA PHE A 19 -27.90 7.79 -10.01
C PHE A 19 -27.53 7.93 -11.49
N ALA A 20 -26.96 6.89 -12.11
CA ALA A 20 -26.57 6.91 -13.52
C ALA A 20 -27.73 7.24 -14.48
N ARG A 21 -28.97 6.95 -14.09
CA ARG A 21 -30.18 7.26 -14.88
C ARG A 21 -30.57 8.74 -14.86
N LEU A 22 -29.97 9.54 -13.98
CA LEU A 22 -30.26 10.98 -13.84
C LEU A 22 -29.46 11.84 -14.82
N HIS A 23 -28.44 11.28 -15.45
CA HIS A 23 -27.53 11.97 -16.35
C HIS A 23 -27.40 11.25 -17.70
N THR A 24 -26.86 11.93 -18.70
CA THR A 24 -26.46 11.26 -19.94
C THR A 24 -25.31 10.29 -19.66
N PRO A 25 -25.15 9.20 -20.43
CA PRO A 25 -24.06 8.25 -20.25
C PRO A 25 -22.68 8.93 -20.20
N LEU A 26 -22.44 9.88 -21.11
CA LEU A 26 -21.21 10.66 -21.16
C LEU A 26 -20.97 11.49 -19.88
N ALA A 27 -22.02 12.11 -19.33
CA ALA A 27 -21.91 12.88 -18.10
C ALA A 27 -21.64 11.98 -16.89
N GLN A 28 -22.26 10.80 -16.85
CA GLN A 28 -22.01 9.81 -15.80
C GLN A 28 -20.57 9.30 -15.84
N ASP A 29 -20.05 8.99 -17.02
CA ASP A 29 -18.67 8.53 -17.18
C ASP A 29 -17.68 9.60 -16.74
N LYS A 30 -17.89 10.85 -17.17
CA LYS A 30 -17.06 11.99 -16.76
C LYS A 30 -17.10 12.24 -15.24
N LEU A 31 -18.26 12.06 -14.61
CA LEU A 31 -18.40 12.17 -13.17
C LEU A 31 -17.60 11.07 -12.44
N LEU A 32 -17.74 9.82 -12.88
CA LEU A 32 -17.02 8.69 -12.28
C LEU A 32 -15.51 8.86 -12.43
N GLU A 33 -15.03 9.24 -13.61
CA GLU A 33 -13.61 9.51 -13.85
C GLU A 33 -13.10 10.65 -12.97
N GLY A 34 -13.86 11.75 -12.86
CA GLY A 34 -13.51 12.88 -11.99
C GLY A 34 -13.40 12.50 -10.52
N LEU A 35 -14.33 11.67 -10.01
CA LEU A 35 -14.31 11.22 -8.62
C LEU A 35 -13.17 10.22 -8.33
N ILE A 36 -12.84 9.35 -9.30
CA ILE A 36 -11.67 8.47 -9.19
C ILE A 36 -10.40 9.32 -9.14
N TYR A 37 -10.29 10.30 -10.03
CA TYR A 37 -9.15 11.20 -10.05
C TYR A 37 -9.03 12.02 -8.74
N GLU A 38 -10.14 12.50 -8.19
CA GLU A 38 -10.17 13.16 -6.88
C GLU A 38 -9.64 12.24 -5.77
N LEU A 39 -10.03 10.96 -5.76
CA LEU A 39 -9.56 9.99 -4.78
C LEU A 39 -8.05 9.75 -4.90
N ASP A 40 -7.54 9.63 -6.12
CA ASP A 40 -6.11 9.47 -6.38
C ASP A 40 -5.33 10.71 -5.90
N LEU A 41 -5.83 11.92 -6.17
CA LEU A 41 -5.24 13.16 -5.69
C LEU A 41 -5.23 13.26 -4.16
N LYS A 42 -6.33 12.90 -3.49
CA LYS A 42 -6.38 12.87 -2.01
C LYS A 42 -5.33 11.92 -1.45
N THR A 43 -5.19 10.73 -2.04
CA THR A 43 -4.18 9.75 -1.64
C THR A 43 -2.76 10.29 -1.79
N GLU A 44 -2.47 10.98 -2.90
CA GLU A 44 -1.14 11.57 -3.12
C GLU A 44 -0.89 12.78 -2.21
N ILE A 45 -1.92 13.60 -1.92
CA ILE A 45 -1.83 14.69 -0.93
C ILE A 45 -1.47 14.13 0.45
N ASP A 46 -2.16 13.10 0.90
CA ASP A 46 -1.90 12.47 2.20
C ASP A 46 -0.46 11.94 2.28
N ARG A 47 0.01 11.31 1.20
CA ARG A 47 1.40 10.81 1.09
C ARG A 47 2.42 11.96 1.15
N LEU A 48 2.16 13.07 0.46
CA LEU A 48 3.04 14.26 0.50
C LEU A 48 3.02 14.94 1.88
N GLN A 49 1.87 14.97 2.54
CA GLN A 49 1.74 15.47 3.91
C GLN A 49 2.50 14.59 4.90
N GLU A 50 2.46 13.26 4.73
CA GLU A 50 3.28 12.33 5.50
C GLU A 50 4.78 12.61 5.32
N TYR A 51 5.23 12.86 4.09
CA TYR A 51 6.63 13.25 3.87
C TYR A 51 6.99 14.52 4.63
N ARG A 52 6.12 15.54 4.57
CA ARG A 52 6.34 16.80 5.28
C ARG A 52 6.40 16.60 6.79
N SER A 53 5.51 15.81 7.37
CA SER A 53 5.50 15.53 8.82
C SER A 53 6.72 14.73 9.27
N ASN A 54 7.27 13.89 8.39
CA ASN A 54 8.51 13.15 8.61
C ASN A 54 9.78 13.94 8.24
N GLY A 55 9.66 15.24 7.93
CA GLY A 55 10.80 16.12 7.62
C GLY A 55 11.46 15.88 6.25
N ILE A 56 10.81 15.14 5.35
CA ILE A 56 11.30 14.85 4.00
C ILE A 56 10.96 16.02 3.08
N LYS A 57 11.99 16.66 2.52
CA LYS A 57 11.86 17.89 1.72
C LYS A 57 12.14 17.70 0.23
N ASN A 58 12.61 16.53 -0.20
CA ASN A 58 12.98 16.28 -1.60
C ASN A 58 12.55 14.89 -2.06
N MET A 59 12.40 14.72 -3.38
CA MET A 59 11.88 13.49 -3.99
C MET A 59 12.86 12.31 -3.91
N ILE A 60 14.17 12.58 -3.79
CA ILE A 60 15.17 11.51 -3.59
C ILE A 60 14.94 10.87 -2.21
N GLY A 61 14.78 11.69 -1.18
CA GLY A 61 14.46 11.27 0.19
C GLY A 61 13.11 10.57 0.29
N ALA A 62 12.10 11.05 -0.43
CA ALA A 62 10.79 10.39 -0.51
C ALA A 62 10.91 8.95 -1.04
N ARG A 63 11.64 8.74 -2.15
CA ARG A 63 11.87 7.40 -2.71
C ARG A 63 12.60 6.46 -1.74
N LEU A 64 13.58 6.99 -1.00
CA LEU A 64 14.29 6.21 0.03
C LEU A 64 13.33 5.87 1.19
N TYR A 65 12.56 6.85 1.65
CA TYR A 65 11.57 6.67 2.71
C TYR A 65 10.54 5.60 2.35
N ASP A 66 9.97 5.62 1.16
CA ASP A 66 9.02 4.62 0.70
C ASP A 66 9.62 3.21 0.72
N ARG A 67 10.84 3.06 0.20
CA ARG A 67 11.56 1.78 0.19
C ARG A 67 11.75 1.26 1.62
N LEU A 68 12.15 2.13 2.55
CA LEU A 68 12.34 1.77 3.94
C LEU A 68 11.02 1.49 4.66
N LYS A 69 9.94 2.22 4.35
CA LYS A 69 8.59 2.02 4.88
C LYS A 69 8.05 0.66 4.45
N ILE A 70 8.18 0.29 3.18
CA ILE A 70 7.80 -1.05 2.68
C ILE A 70 8.62 -2.15 3.38
N LYS A 71 9.93 -1.94 3.57
CA LYS A 71 10.79 -2.90 4.28
C LYS A 71 10.35 -3.09 5.73
N ARG A 72 9.98 -2.02 6.43
CA ARG A 72 9.42 -2.07 7.80
C ARG A 72 8.09 -2.82 7.85
N ALA A 73 7.14 -2.48 6.98
CA ALA A 73 5.85 -3.16 6.90
C ALA A 73 5.99 -4.67 6.60
N LYS A 74 6.95 -5.05 5.74
CA LYS A 74 7.26 -6.48 5.49
C LYS A 74 7.85 -7.18 6.71
N ARG A 75 8.65 -6.49 7.53
CA ARG A 75 9.22 -7.04 8.76
C ARG A 75 8.15 -7.18 9.85
N GLU A 76 7.27 -6.19 10.00
CA GLU A 76 6.15 -6.24 10.96
C GLU A 76 5.17 -7.38 10.65
N LYS A 77 4.94 -7.67 9.36
CA LYS A 77 4.10 -8.80 8.93
C LYS A 77 4.74 -10.18 9.13
N ARG A 78 6.05 -10.26 9.36
CA ARG A 78 6.72 -11.52 9.70
C ARG A 78 6.62 -11.68 11.22
N HIS A 79 5.85 -12.67 11.68
CA HIS A 79 5.86 -12.99 13.11
C HIS A 79 7.22 -13.59 13.45
N HIS A 80 7.86 -13.07 14.50
CA HIS A 80 9.15 -13.59 14.98
C HIS A 80 9.09 -15.10 15.27
N LEU A 81 7.91 -15.59 15.68
CA LEU A 81 7.64 -17.01 15.87
C LEU A 81 7.62 -17.80 14.55
N ASP A 82 7.13 -17.25 13.44
CA ASP A 82 7.16 -17.94 12.14
C ASP A 82 8.60 -18.15 11.66
N ASP A 83 9.46 -17.13 11.85
CA ASP A 83 10.89 -17.24 11.55
C ASP A 83 11.56 -18.29 12.44
N VAL A 84 11.26 -18.33 13.74
CA VAL A 84 11.81 -19.35 14.67
C VAL A 84 11.27 -20.75 14.37
N LEU A 85 9.99 -20.89 14.09
CA LEU A 85 9.35 -22.19 13.78
C LEU A 85 9.89 -22.75 12.46
N ALA A 86 9.99 -21.93 11.40
CA ALA A 86 10.61 -22.32 10.13
C ALA A 86 12.07 -22.75 10.32
N THR A 87 12.79 -22.08 11.23
CA THR A 87 14.19 -22.38 11.52
C THR A 87 14.34 -23.63 12.40
N SER A 88 13.41 -23.90 13.32
CA SER A 88 13.44 -25.08 14.22
C SER A 88 13.15 -26.42 13.52
N GLN A 89 12.42 -26.37 12.39
CA GLN A 89 12.09 -27.57 11.60
C GLN A 89 13.27 -28.05 10.74
N ASP A 90 14.24 -27.17 10.45
CA ASP A 90 15.46 -27.51 9.71
C ASP A 90 16.71 -27.35 10.62
N PRO A 91 17.40 -28.44 10.99
CA PRO A 91 18.58 -28.40 11.83
C PRO A 91 19.71 -27.49 11.29
N ILE A 92 19.84 -27.37 9.97
CA ILE A 92 20.89 -26.58 9.32
C ILE A 92 20.53 -25.10 9.39
N ALA A 93 19.27 -24.75 9.09
CA ALA A 93 18.77 -23.39 9.25
C ALA A 93 18.88 -22.92 10.72
N CYS A 94 18.55 -23.80 11.68
CA CYS A 94 18.66 -23.52 13.13
C CYS A 94 20.08 -23.14 13.54
N LYS A 95 21.04 -23.98 13.13
CA LYS A 95 22.46 -23.74 13.40
C LYS A 95 22.94 -22.42 12.79
N GLN A 96 22.56 -22.12 11.55
CA GLN A 96 22.97 -20.88 10.87
C GLN A 96 22.33 -19.63 11.50
N TRP A 97 21.09 -19.71 11.94
CA TRP A 97 20.40 -18.61 12.63
C TRP A 97 21.04 -18.31 13.99
N LEU A 98 21.33 -19.35 14.79
CA LEU A 98 22.01 -19.22 16.08
C LEU A 98 23.40 -18.58 15.94
N LEU A 99 24.17 -18.99 14.93
CA LEU A 99 25.50 -18.41 14.65
C LEU A 99 25.41 -16.92 14.25
N ARG A 100 24.36 -16.51 13.52
CA ARG A 100 24.16 -15.10 13.16
C ARG A 100 23.76 -14.24 14.37
N GLN A 101 23.04 -14.80 15.33
CA GLN A 101 22.67 -14.11 16.58
C GLN A 101 23.85 -13.97 17.55
N ALA A 102 24.72 -14.97 17.63
CA ALA A 102 25.88 -14.96 18.53
C ALA A 102 27.03 -14.02 18.11
N LEU A 103 26.96 -13.43 16.91
CA LEU A 103 27.95 -12.49 16.36
C LEU A 103 27.52 -11.02 16.48
N VAL A 104 26.40 -10.75 17.17
CA VAL A 104 25.94 -9.42 17.60
C VAL A 104 26.22 -9.26 19.08
#